data_AF-A0A7X3UFC7-F1
#
_entry.id   AF-A0A7X3UFC7-F1
#
_cell.length_a   1.000
_cell.length_b   1.000
_cell.length_c   1.000
_cell.angle_alpha   90.00
_cell.angle_beta   90.00
_cell.angle_gamma   90.00
#
_symmetry.space_group_name_H-M   'P 1'
#
loop_
_entity.id
_entity.type
_entity.pdbx_description
1 polymer ?
#
loop_
_entity_poly.entity_id
_entity_poly.type
_entity_poly.pdbx_seq_one_letter_code
_entity_poly.pdbx_strand_id
1 'polypeptide(L)'
;MEEKLLEGDATDNLESLHNVRLTALLHDLMKEGKLEAAQLLGVNHKTLTAALDSGVLTPRLSDALEKVLLSREMEAFGTVRERVDELVGRVESVEEQGKNIPGEIEEAVKGEVERRMVEWIRAMEGAASQEANESTDAVDEEDSPPRKLFRTTSSSVVTINPQPGDEEVFGEAWPLVDEWRRLRESHPFNGKGLAWLEDEERLRELEIELIGERGLTVPPDTDPWDSLSRRTQVRWRTQTLERVHRERVLAQIRQWIRRILTLGRWRN
;
A
#
# COMPACT_ATOMS: atom_id res chain seq x y z
N MET A 1 -26.27 32.00 -5.92
CA MET A 1 -26.62 31.04 -7.00
C MET A 1 -25.40 30.78 -7.89
N GLU A 2 -24.19 30.64 -7.33
CA GLU A 2 -22.96 30.39 -8.09
C GLU A 2 -22.16 29.18 -7.57
N GLU A 3 -22.69 28.45 -6.59
CA GLU A 3 -21.98 27.35 -5.90
C GLU A 3 -22.10 25.98 -6.61
N LYS A 4 -22.82 25.90 -7.74
CA LYS A 4 -23.09 24.65 -8.47
C LYS A 4 -22.13 24.35 -9.63
N LEU A 5 -21.14 25.20 -9.90
CA LEU A 5 -20.27 25.08 -11.07
C LEU A 5 -18.87 24.51 -10.79
N LEU A 6 -18.50 24.27 -9.53
CA LEU A 6 -17.16 23.78 -9.16
C LEU A 6 -17.11 22.29 -8.73
N GLU A 7 -18.26 21.64 -8.55
CA GLU A 7 -18.33 20.22 -8.15
C GLU A 7 -18.13 19.23 -9.32
N GLY A 8 -18.33 19.67 -10.57
CA GLY A 8 -18.25 18.79 -11.75
C GLY A 8 -16.82 18.41 -12.16
N ASP A 9 -15.82 19.25 -11.88
CA ASP A 9 -14.47 19.10 -12.44
C ASP A 9 -13.64 18.01 -11.73
N ALA A 10 -13.95 17.73 -10.45
CA ALA A 10 -13.23 16.73 -9.67
C ALA A 10 -13.72 15.29 -9.93
N THR A 11 -15.03 15.11 -10.14
CA THR A 11 -15.62 13.80 -10.45
C THR A 11 -15.25 13.35 -11.85
N ASP A 12 -15.23 14.27 -12.81
CA ASP A 12 -14.84 14.00 -14.19
C ASP A 12 -13.36 13.56 -14.28
N ASN A 13 -12.49 14.11 -13.43
CA ASN A 13 -11.09 13.72 -13.36
C ASN A 13 -10.87 12.31 -12.78
N LEU A 14 -11.64 11.88 -11.79
CA LEU A 14 -11.51 10.54 -11.23
C LEU A 14 -12.09 9.46 -12.16
N GLU A 15 -13.23 9.74 -12.79
CA GLU A 15 -13.80 8.84 -13.79
C GLU A 15 -12.89 8.71 -15.01
N SER A 16 -12.21 9.80 -15.42
CA SER A 16 -11.23 9.73 -16.51
C SER A 16 -10.03 8.84 -16.15
N LEU A 17 -9.43 9.00 -14.97
CA LEU A 17 -8.30 8.18 -14.52
C LEU A 17 -8.68 6.70 -14.38
N HIS A 18 -9.87 6.42 -13.86
CA HIS A 18 -10.38 5.06 -13.76
C HIS A 18 -10.58 4.41 -15.12
N ASN A 19 -11.21 5.13 -16.07
CA ASN A 19 -11.36 4.65 -17.44
C ASN A 19 -10.02 4.45 -18.15
N VAL A 20 -9.04 5.33 -17.92
CA VAL A 20 -7.67 5.16 -18.44
C VAL A 20 -7.04 3.88 -17.91
N ARG A 21 -7.15 3.60 -16.60
CA ARG A 21 -6.63 2.37 -15.98
C ARG A 21 -7.28 1.11 -16.57
N LEU A 22 -8.61 1.10 -16.70
CA LEU A 22 -9.34 -0.05 -17.27
C LEU A 22 -8.99 -0.26 -18.74
N THR A 23 -8.79 0.81 -19.50
CA THR A 23 -8.39 0.75 -20.91
C THR A 23 -6.97 0.20 -21.07
N ALA A 24 -6.05 0.60 -20.19
CA ALA A 24 -4.69 0.03 -20.15
C ALA A 24 -4.72 -1.48 -19.87
N LEU A 25 -5.52 -1.91 -18.88
CA LEU A 25 -5.71 -3.34 -18.58
C LEU A 25 -6.28 -4.10 -19.78
N LEU A 26 -7.28 -3.53 -20.47
CA LEU A 26 -7.84 -4.11 -21.67
C LEU A 26 -6.78 -4.27 -22.78
N HIS A 27 -5.92 -3.27 -22.95
CA HIS A 27 -4.85 -3.31 -23.92
C HIS A 27 -3.84 -4.42 -23.61
N ASP A 28 -3.49 -4.62 -22.34
CA ASP A 28 -2.58 -5.70 -21.93
C ASP A 28 -3.20 -7.09 -22.10
N LEU A 29 -4.46 -7.28 -21.73
CA LEU A 29 -5.18 -8.54 -22.01
C LEU A 29 -5.25 -8.84 -23.52
N MET A 30 -5.41 -7.81 -24.35
CA MET A 30 -5.45 -7.96 -25.81
C MET A 30 -4.08 -8.29 -26.43
N LYS A 31 -2.96 -7.95 -25.76
CA LYS A 31 -1.62 -8.41 -26.15
C LYS A 31 -1.42 -9.90 -25.86
N GLU A 32 -1.99 -10.41 -24.77
CA GLU A 32 -1.93 -11.83 -24.40
C GLU A 32 -2.73 -12.70 -25.39
N GLY A 33 -3.89 -12.22 -25.86
CA GLY A 33 -4.61 -12.84 -26.96
C GLY A 33 -6.06 -12.38 -27.09
N LYS A 34 -6.49 -12.02 -28.30
CA LYS A 34 -7.84 -11.45 -28.53
C LYS A 34 -9.00 -12.39 -28.15
N LEU A 35 -8.84 -13.69 -28.45
CA LEU A 35 -9.87 -14.69 -28.15
C LEU A 35 -9.88 -15.05 -26.66
N GLU A 36 -8.71 -15.10 -26.03
CA GLU A 36 -8.55 -15.39 -24.61
C GLU A 36 -9.11 -14.25 -23.76
N ALA A 37 -8.80 -12.99 -24.10
CA ALA A 37 -9.37 -11.81 -23.45
C ALA A 37 -10.91 -11.77 -23.57
N ALA A 38 -11.46 -12.10 -24.75
CA ALA A 38 -12.90 -12.19 -24.98
C ALA A 38 -13.57 -13.26 -24.11
N GLN A 39 -12.95 -14.43 -24.01
CA GLN A 39 -13.44 -15.52 -23.17
C GLN A 39 -13.38 -15.18 -21.69
N LEU A 40 -12.26 -14.60 -21.24
CA LEU A 40 -12.01 -14.20 -19.85
C LEU A 40 -12.99 -13.12 -19.38
N LEU A 41 -13.28 -12.13 -20.23
CA LEU A 41 -14.22 -11.05 -19.93
C LEU A 41 -15.69 -11.41 -20.20
N GLY A 42 -15.97 -12.57 -20.81
CA GLY A 42 -17.33 -13.02 -21.14
C GLY A 42 -18.02 -12.12 -22.18
N VAL A 43 -17.26 -11.52 -23.10
CA VAL A 43 -17.75 -10.61 -24.15
C VAL A 43 -17.24 -11.02 -25.53
N ASN A 44 -17.86 -10.50 -26.59
CA ASN A 44 -17.43 -10.81 -27.95
C ASN A 44 -16.13 -10.06 -28.30
N HIS A 45 -15.18 -10.70 -28.97
CA HIS A 45 -13.93 -10.07 -29.43
C HIS A 45 -14.17 -8.80 -30.27
N LYS A 46 -15.28 -8.73 -31.03
CA LYS A 46 -15.66 -7.51 -31.78
C LYS A 46 -15.95 -6.33 -30.85
N THR A 47 -16.54 -6.59 -29.69
CA THR A 47 -16.84 -5.59 -28.67
C THR A 47 -15.54 -5.06 -28.05
N LEU A 48 -14.54 -5.93 -27.83
CA LEU A 48 -13.23 -5.52 -27.32
C LEU A 48 -12.49 -4.62 -28.31
N THR A 49 -12.44 -5.00 -29.59
CA THR A 49 -11.82 -4.18 -30.63
C THR A 49 -12.51 -2.82 -30.76
N ALA A 50 -13.85 -2.80 -30.78
CA ALA A 50 -14.61 -1.55 -30.86
C ALA A 50 -14.39 -0.64 -29.63
N ALA A 51 -14.23 -1.22 -28.43
CA ALA A 51 -13.93 -0.47 -27.22
C ALA A 51 -12.51 0.14 -27.27
N LEU A 52 -11.52 -0.58 -27.79
CA LEU A 52 -10.16 -0.05 -28.00
C LEU A 52 -10.12 1.05 -29.07
N ASP A 53 -10.81 0.84 -30.19
CA ASP A 53 -10.82 1.81 -31.29
C ASP A 53 -11.54 3.10 -30.92
N SER A 54 -12.61 3.01 -30.12
CA SER A 54 -13.39 4.18 -29.67
C SER A 54 -12.86 4.84 -28.41
N GLY A 55 -12.04 4.13 -27.62
CA GLY A 55 -11.60 4.58 -26.28
C GLY A 55 -12.73 4.65 -25.25
N VAL A 56 -13.94 4.15 -25.57
CA VAL A 56 -15.10 4.20 -24.68
C VAL A 56 -15.45 2.79 -24.21
N LEU A 57 -15.41 2.58 -22.90
CA LEU A 57 -15.78 1.32 -22.26
C LEU A 57 -17.29 1.28 -22.01
N THR A 58 -17.95 0.24 -22.48
CA THR A 58 -19.36 -0.01 -22.11
C THR A 58 -19.45 -0.41 -20.63
N PRO A 59 -20.52 -0.09 -19.88
CA PRO A 59 -20.63 -0.42 -18.46
C PRO A 59 -20.37 -1.90 -18.14
N ARG A 60 -20.92 -2.80 -18.97
CA ARG A 60 -20.70 -4.25 -18.85
C ARG A 60 -19.23 -4.66 -19.01
N LEU A 61 -18.48 -3.95 -19.84
CA LEU A 61 -17.05 -4.20 -20.06
C LEU A 61 -16.23 -3.66 -18.89
N SER A 62 -16.56 -2.48 -18.38
CA SER A 62 -15.95 -1.91 -17.18
C SER A 62 -16.11 -2.85 -15.97
N ASP A 63 -17.32 -3.34 -15.72
CA ASP A 63 -17.60 -4.31 -14.64
C ASP A 63 -16.79 -5.60 -14.78
N ALA A 64 -16.61 -6.08 -16.02
CA ALA A 64 -15.84 -7.30 -16.28
C ALA A 64 -14.34 -7.07 -16.03
N LEU A 65 -13.81 -5.93 -16.47
CA LEU A 65 -12.40 -5.56 -16.26
C LEU A 65 -12.09 -5.33 -14.78
N GLU A 66 -12.99 -4.71 -14.03
CA GLU A 66 -12.85 -4.54 -12.58
C GLU A 66 -12.75 -5.87 -11.84
N LYS A 67 -13.59 -6.85 -12.22
CA LYS A 67 -13.53 -8.20 -11.63
C LYS A 67 -12.19 -8.89 -11.90
N VAL A 68 -11.66 -8.75 -13.12
CA VAL A 68 -10.36 -9.33 -13.49
C VAL A 68 -9.23 -8.66 -12.72
N LEU A 69 -9.29 -7.34 -12.56
CA LEU A 69 -8.32 -6.56 -11.81
C LEU A 69 -8.28 -7.02 -10.34
N LEU A 70 -9.44 -7.15 -9.70
CA LEU A 70 -9.55 -7.66 -8.33
C LEU A 70 -9.02 -9.10 -8.20
N SER A 71 -9.33 -9.98 -9.16
CA SER A 71 -8.81 -11.35 -9.15
C SER A 71 -7.28 -11.40 -9.30
N ARG A 72 -6.70 -10.61 -10.21
CA ARG A 72 -5.23 -10.52 -10.39
C ARG A 72 -4.54 -9.95 -9.15
N GLU A 73 -5.11 -8.93 -8.53
CA GLU A 73 -4.59 -8.37 -7.28
C GLU A 73 -4.59 -9.45 -6.18
N MET A 74 -5.69 -10.19 -6.00
CA MET A 74 -5.76 -11.28 -5.02
C MET A 74 -4.77 -12.43 -5.32
N GLU A 75 -4.58 -12.81 -6.59
CA GLU A 75 -3.61 -13.85 -6.98
C GLU A 75 -2.16 -13.41 -6.76
N ALA A 76 -1.85 -12.13 -7.00
CA ALA A 76 -0.54 -11.55 -6.68
C ALA A 76 -0.26 -11.59 -5.18
N PHE A 77 -1.26 -11.30 -4.33
CA PHE A 77 -1.11 -11.43 -2.88
C PHE A 77 -0.95 -12.89 -2.43
N GLY A 78 -1.68 -13.83 -3.04
CA GLY A 78 -1.57 -15.26 -2.75
C GLY A 78 -0.20 -15.83 -3.07
N THR A 79 0.35 -15.52 -4.25
CA THR A 79 1.68 -16.00 -4.68
C THR A 79 2.83 -15.39 -3.89
N VAL A 80 2.69 -14.14 -3.42
CA VAL A 80 3.68 -13.54 -2.52
C VAL A 80 3.66 -14.23 -1.16
N ARG A 81 2.48 -14.49 -0.60
CA ARG A 81 2.33 -15.20 0.68
C ARG A 81 2.87 -16.63 0.62
N GLU A 82 2.53 -17.37 -0.44
CA GLU A 82 2.99 -18.74 -0.64
C GLU A 82 4.52 -18.81 -0.82
N ARG A 83 5.12 -17.86 -1.54
CA ARG A 83 6.59 -17.75 -1.66
C ARG A 83 7.25 -17.39 -0.34
N VAL A 84 6.62 -16.56 0.48
CA VAL A 84 7.12 -16.23 1.83
C VAL A 84 7.04 -17.45 2.74
N ASP A 85 5.93 -18.18 2.74
CA ASP A 85 5.77 -19.40 3.53
C ASP A 85 6.73 -20.52 3.06
N GLU A 86 6.96 -20.65 1.74
CA GLU A 86 7.98 -21.56 1.19
C GLU A 86 9.40 -21.16 1.60
N LEU A 87 9.73 -19.88 1.57
CA LEU A 87 11.01 -19.37 2.03
C LEU A 87 11.22 -19.62 3.53
N VAL A 88 10.18 -19.42 4.35
CA VAL A 88 10.21 -19.71 5.78
C VAL A 88 10.43 -21.21 6.02
N GLY A 89 9.67 -22.09 5.35
CA GLY A 89 9.83 -23.53 5.49
C GLY A 89 11.19 -24.05 5.00
N ARG A 90 11.75 -23.46 3.93
CA ARG A 90 13.11 -23.80 3.46
C ARG A 90 14.18 -23.35 4.44
N VAL A 91 13.98 -22.21 5.11
CA VAL A 91 14.91 -21.72 6.14
C VAL A 91 14.87 -22.63 7.37
N GLU A 92 13.68 -23.04 7.84
CA GLU A 92 13.53 -23.99 8.94
C GLU A 92 14.16 -25.36 8.62
N SER A 93 13.95 -25.87 7.40
CA SER A 93 14.57 -27.12 6.95
C SER A 93 16.10 -27.02 6.84
N VAL A 94 16.64 -25.86 6.45
CA VAL A 94 18.10 -25.62 6.39
C VAL A 94 18.68 -25.49 7.80
N GLU A 95 17.96 -24.89 8.75
CA GLU A 95 18.36 -24.81 10.16
C GLU A 95 18.41 -26.20 10.82
N GLU A 96 17.48 -27.08 10.47
CA GLU A 96 17.43 -28.45 10.99
C GLU A 96 18.52 -29.34 10.37
N GLN A 97 18.85 -29.13 9.09
CA GLN A 97 19.96 -29.81 8.41
C GLN A 97 21.35 -29.23 8.81
N GLY A 98 21.40 -27.95 9.16
CA GLY A 98 22.61 -27.22 9.56
C GLY A 98 23.22 -27.70 10.89
N LYS A 99 22.44 -28.36 11.75
CA LYS A 99 22.93 -28.92 13.04
C LYS A 99 24.00 -30.02 12.88
N ASN A 100 24.20 -30.56 11.66
CA ASN A 100 25.16 -31.64 11.38
C ASN A 100 26.29 -31.25 10.40
N ILE A 101 26.42 -29.97 10.03
CA ILE A 101 27.40 -29.55 9.02
C ILE A 101 28.72 -29.13 9.70
N PRO A 102 29.90 -29.62 9.25
CA PRO A 102 31.19 -29.17 9.76
C PRO A 102 31.44 -27.68 9.43
N GLY A 103 31.98 -26.93 10.39
CA GLY A 103 32.01 -25.45 10.40
C GLY A 103 32.66 -24.74 9.21
N GLU A 104 33.47 -25.42 8.38
CA GLU A 104 34.03 -24.83 7.16
C GLU A 104 32.99 -24.64 6.04
N ILE A 105 31.98 -25.51 5.96
CA ILE A 105 30.88 -25.39 4.98
C ILE A 105 29.88 -24.32 5.45
N GLU A 106 29.74 -24.15 6.77
CA GLU A 106 28.87 -23.15 7.38
C GLU A 106 29.30 -21.72 7.00
N GLU A 107 30.60 -21.40 7.03
CA GLU A 107 31.08 -20.08 6.58
C GLU A 107 30.87 -19.83 5.08
N ALA A 108 31.08 -20.85 4.24
CA ALA A 108 30.89 -20.72 2.79
C ALA A 108 29.42 -20.51 2.42
N VAL A 109 28.50 -21.26 3.04
CA VAL A 109 27.05 -21.12 2.82
C VAL A 109 26.57 -19.78 3.36
N LYS A 110 27.04 -19.36 4.54
CA LYS A 110 26.71 -18.07 5.13
C LYS A 110 27.14 -16.90 4.25
N GLY A 111 28.36 -16.94 3.70
CA GLY A 111 28.84 -15.92 2.77
C GLY A 111 28.07 -15.87 1.44
N GLU A 112 27.56 -17.00 0.95
CA GLU A 112 26.73 -17.06 -0.25
C GLU A 112 25.31 -16.55 -0.01
N VAL A 113 24.70 -16.90 1.13
CA VAL A 113 23.39 -16.39 1.55
C VAL A 113 23.45 -14.88 1.77
N GLU A 114 24.49 -14.37 2.43
CA GLU A 114 24.69 -12.92 2.60
C GLU A 114 24.79 -12.20 1.26
N ARG A 115 25.56 -12.74 0.29
CA ARG A 115 25.69 -12.13 -1.04
C ARG A 115 24.35 -12.08 -1.78
N ARG A 116 23.63 -13.20 -1.85
CA ARG A 116 22.32 -13.29 -2.52
C ARG A 116 21.28 -12.38 -1.89
N MET A 117 21.34 -12.21 -0.58
CA MET A 117 20.37 -11.41 0.16
C MET A 117 20.66 -9.91 0.05
N VAL A 118 21.92 -9.49 0.00
CA VAL A 118 22.30 -8.11 -0.35
C VAL A 118 21.86 -7.78 -1.78
N GLU A 119 21.98 -8.73 -2.70
CA GLU A 119 21.51 -8.62 -4.08
C GLU A 119 19.99 -8.47 -4.15
N TRP A 120 19.24 -9.26 -3.37
CA TRP A 120 17.78 -9.15 -3.26
C TRP A 120 17.29 -7.83 -2.66
N ILE A 121 17.93 -7.36 -1.58
CA ILE A 121 17.58 -6.05 -0.98
C ILE A 121 17.84 -4.92 -1.99
N ARG A 122 18.98 -4.94 -2.69
CA ARG A 122 19.25 -3.98 -3.77
C ARG A 122 18.25 -4.06 -4.91
N ALA A 123 17.83 -5.26 -5.30
CA ALA A 123 16.82 -5.43 -6.35
C ALA A 123 15.46 -4.83 -5.93
N MET A 124 15.06 -5.02 -4.67
CA MET A 124 13.81 -4.44 -4.14
C MET A 124 13.90 -2.92 -3.96
N GLU A 125 15.00 -2.40 -3.43
CA GLU A 125 15.23 -0.95 -3.30
C GLU A 125 15.34 -0.28 -4.68
N GLY A 126 15.96 -0.96 -5.65
CA GLY A 126 16.04 -0.53 -7.04
C GLY A 126 14.66 -0.49 -7.70
N ALA A 127 13.85 -1.54 -7.54
CA ALA A 127 12.49 -1.58 -8.09
C ALA A 127 11.60 -0.48 -7.49
N ALA A 128 11.68 -0.24 -6.17
CA ALA A 128 10.93 0.83 -5.51
C ALA A 128 11.40 2.24 -5.93
N SER A 129 12.69 2.41 -6.21
CA SER A 129 13.24 3.69 -6.69
C SER A 129 12.92 3.95 -8.16
N GLN A 130 12.74 2.88 -8.95
CA GLN A 130 12.39 2.97 -10.37
C GLN A 130 10.92 3.37 -10.54
N GLU A 131 10.00 2.83 -9.73
CA GLU A 131 8.60 3.27 -9.69
C GLU A 131 8.44 4.73 -9.22
N ALA A 132 9.31 5.20 -8.31
CA ALA A 132 9.28 6.58 -7.84
C ALA A 132 9.79 7.59 -8.89
N ASN A 133 10.76 7.21 -9.73
CA ASN A 133 11.32 8.08 -10.76
C ASN A 133 10.49 8.09 -12.06
N GLU A 134 9.81 6.99 -12.40
CA GLU A 134 8.97 6.88 -13.60
C GLU A 134 7.65 7.68 -13.48
N SER A 135 7.31 8.18 -12.28
CA SER A 135 6.16 9.07 -12.04
C SER A 135 6.48 10.58 -12.17
N THR A 136 7.70 10.97 -12.54
CA THR A 136 8.16 12.38 -12.52
C THR A 136 8.63 12.94 -13.85
N ASP A 137 8.49 12.20 -14.95
CA ASP A 137 9.00 12.62 -16.27
C ASP A 137 7.87 12.69 -17.30
N ALA A 138 7.08 13.77 -17.24
CA ALA A 138 6.38 14.42 -18.37
C ALA A 138 5.25 15.35 -17.87
N VAL A 139 5.60 16.54 -17.37
CA VAL A 139 4.73 17.71 -17.53
C VAL A 139 5.62 18.93 -17.77
N ASP A 140 5.61 19.41 -19.01
CA ASP A 140 6.20 20.68 -19.44
C ASP A 140 5.69 21.82 -18.55
N GLU A 141 6.62 22.48 -17.85
CA GLU A 141 6.41 23.71 -17.09
C GLU A 141 6.48 24.92 -18.02
N GLU A 142 5.37 25.31 -18.63
CA GLU A 142 5.13 26.72 -18.92
C GLU A 142 3.67 27.07 -18.56
N ASP A 143 3.50 28.06 -17.67
CA ASP A 143 2.24 28.76 -17.36
C ASP A 143 1.32 28.21 -16.24
N SER A 144 1.89 27.68 -15.14
CA SER A 144 1.10 27.45 -13.91
C SER A 144 1.07 28.67 -12.97
N PRO A 145 -0.13 29.13 -12.54
CA PRO A 145 -0.31 30.24 -11.61
C PRO A 145 0.28 29.90 -10.22
N PRO A 146 0.51 30.90 -9.34
CA PRO A 146 1.28 30.71 -8.11
C PRO A 146 0.66 29.60 -7.26
N ARG A 147 1.38 28.47 -7.14
CA ARG A 147 1.10 27.38 -6.22
C ARG A 147 1.04 27.95 -4.81
N LYS A 148 -0.15 28.33 -4.38
CA LYS A 148 -0.43 28.64 -2.98
C LYS A 148 -0.04 27.41 -2.19
N LEU A 149 0.84 27.64 -1.24
CA LEU A 149 1.27 26.72 -0.19
C LEU A 149 0.02 26.17 0.51
N PHE A 150 -0.58 25.11 -0.02
CA PHE A 150 -1.32 24.15 0.80
C PHE A 150 -0.26 23.43 1.62
N ARG A 151 0.27 24.16 2.60
CA ARG A 151 0.92 23.60 3.76
C ARG A 151 -0.22 22.81 4.39
N THR A 152 -0.31 21.54 4.00
CA THR A 152 -1.19 20.54 4.57
C THR A 152 -0.87 20.50 6.05
N THR A 153 -1.53 21.38 6.80
CA THR A 153 -1.84 21.14 8.21
C THR A 153 -2.36 19.72 8.21
N SER A 154 -1.52 18.82 8.71
CA SER A 154 -1.79 17.41 8.89
C SER A 154 -3.25 17.29 9.32
N SER A 155 -4.08 16.75 8.44
CA SER A 155 -5.47 16.42 8.73
C SER A 155 -5.43 15.35 9.82
N SER A 156 -5.38 15.84 11.06
CA SER A 156 -5.37 15.02 12.26
C SER A 156 -6.75 14.41 12.36
N VAL A 157 -6.84 13.09 12.30
CA VAL A 157 -8.12 12.33 12.33
C VAL A 157 -8.87 12.59 13.64
N VAL A 158 -8.13 12.84 14.70
CA VAL A 158 -8.61 13.15 16.05
C VAL A 158 -7.73 14.26 16.63
N THR A 159 -8.29 15.12 17.47
CA THR A 159 -7.53 15.99 18.36
C THR A 159 -6.64 15.15 19.29
N ILE A 160 -5.37 15.54 19.42
CA ILE A 160 -4.40 14.82 20.27
C ILE A 160 -4.81 14.93 21.75
N ASN A 161 -5.19 16.13 22.19
CA ASN A 161 -5.61 16.35 23.57
C ASN A 161 -7.10 16.06 23.74
N PRO A 162 -7.48 15.23 24.73
CA PRO A 162 -8.89 14.98 25.03
C PRO A 162 -9.58 16.26 25.50
N GLN A 163 -10.76 16.53 24.95
CA GLN A 163 -11.64 17.59 25.42
C GLN A 163 -12.76 17.02 26.29
N PRO A 164 -13.29 17.79 27.26
CA PRO A 164 -14.46 17.38 28.02
C PRO A 164 -15.64 17.12 27.08
N GLY A 165 -16.27 15.94 27.18
CA GLY A 165 -17.40 15.54 26.34
C GLY A 165 -17.03 14.78 25.06
N ASP A 166 -15.74 14.56 24.77
CA ASP A 166 -15.33 13.76 23.61
C ASP A 166 -15.95 12.36 23.60
N GLU A 167 -16.13 11.71 24.76
CA GLU A 167 -16.76 10.40 24.87
C GLU A 167 -18.21 10.42 24.36
N GLU A 168 -18.96 11.50 24.61
CA GLU A 168 -20.32 11.68 24.09
C GLU A 168 -20.32 11.96 22.58
N VAL A 169 -19.32 12.70 22.08
CA VAL A 169 -19.19 13.06 20.66
C VAL A 169 -18.78 11.86 19.81
N PHE A 170 -17.79 11.09 20.25
CA PHE A 170 -17.28 9.94 19.50
C PHE A 170 -18.10 8.65 19.73
N GLY A 171 -18.87 8.58 20.81
CA GLY A 171 -19.78 7.47 21.10
C GLY A 171 -19.09 6.10 21.01
N GLU A 172 -19.58 5.24 20.13
CA GLU A 172 -19.01 3.90 19.92
C GLU A 172 -17.55 3.89 19.42
N ALA A 173 -17.08 4.97 18.80
CA ALA A 173 -15.71 5.08 18.32
C ALA A 173 -14.72 5.51 19.43
N TRP A 174 -15.22 5.85 20.62
CA TRP A 174 -14.39 6.33 21.73
C TRP A 174 -13.23 5.40 22.11
N PRO A 175 -13.39 4.06 22.19
CA PRO A 175 -12.27 3.17 22.51
C PRO A 175 -11.11 3.24 21.50
N LEU A 176 -11.43 3.38 20.20
CA LEU A 176 -10.45 3.49 19.13
C LEU A 176 -9.73 4.84 19.17
N VAL A 177 -10.49 5.91 19.46
CA VAL A 177 -9.96 7.27 19.64
C VAL A 177 -8.99 7.33 20.82
N ASP A 178 -9.35 6.72 21.95
CA ASP A 178 -8.51 6.67 23.14
C ASP A 178 -7.23 5.84 22.91
N GLU A 179 -7.34 4.69 22.24
CA GLU A 179 -6.17 3.90 21.83
C GLU A 179 -5.25 4.70 20.90
N TRP A 180 -5.82 5.35 19.88
CA TRP A 180 -5.06 6.18 18.94
C TRP A 180 -4.32 7.31 19.67
N ARG A 181 -4.97 7.99 20.61
CA ARG A 181 -4.34 9.05 21.42
C ARG A 181 -3.20 8.52 22.27
N ARG A 182 -3.40 7.41 22.97
CA ARG A 182 -2.36 6.77 23.79
C ARG A 182 -1.14 6.38 22.95
N LEU A 183 -1.37 5.76 21.79
CA LEU A 183 -0.30 5.42 20.86
C LEU A 183 0.40 6.68 20.33
N ARG A 184 -0.36 7.69 19.90
CA ARG A 184 0.20 8.94 19.36
C ARG A 184 1.06 9.69 20.37
N GLU A 185 0.67 9.69 21.64
CA GLU A 185 1.43 10.31 22.73
C GLU A 185 2.74 9.57 23.01
N SER A 186 2.74 8.24 22.98
CA SER A 186 3.95 7.43 23.16
C SER A 186 4.83 7.35 21.91
N HIS A 187 4.29 7.64 20.73
CA HIS A 187 4.95 7.41 19.46
C HIS A 187 5.88 8.58 19.05
N PRO A 188 7.21 8.41 19.10
CA PRO A 188 8.14 9.48 18.78
C PRO A 188 8.12 9.79 17.28
N PHE A 189 8.16 11.09 16.94
CA PHE A 189 8.12 11.56 15.55
C PHE A 189 9.25 11.02 14.65
N ASN A 190 10.43 10.76 15.23
CA ASN A 190 11.61 10.24 14.52
C ASN A 190 12.11 8.92 15.14
N GLY A 191 11.20 8.00 15.45
CA GLY A 191 11.59 6.71 15.98
C GLY A 191 12.20 5.78 14.93
N LYS A 192 12.85 4.72 15.42
CA LYS A 192 13.49 3.68 14.61
C LYS A 192 13.36 2.34 15.31
N GLY A 193 13.38 1.27 14.54
CA GLY A 193 13.36 -0.10 15.05
C GLY A 193 11.97 -0.73 15.05
N LEU A 194 11.89 -1.97 15.51
CA LEU A 194 10.71 -2.80 15.37
C LEU A 194 9.51 -2.33 16.18
N ALA A 195 9.71 -1.99 17.46
CA ALA A 195 8.63 -1.46 18.30
C ALA A 195 8.01 -0.19 17.69
N TRP A 196 8.84 0.69 17.13
CA TRP A 196 8.35 1.88 16.43
C TRP A 196 7.53 1.54 15.18
N LEU A 197 7.97 0.56 14.39
CA LEU A 197 7.24 0.11 13.20
C LEU A 197 5.91 -0.56 13.57
N GLU A 198 5.87 -1.31 14.67
CA GLU A 198 4.63 -1.92 15.20
C GLU A 198 3.65 -0.85 15.67
N ASP A 199 4.11 0.16 16.40
CA ASP A 199 3.27 1.28 16.83
C ASP A 199 2.76 2.09 15.63
N GLU A 200 3.60 2.36 14.63
CA GLU A 200 3.19 3.07 13.41
C GLU A 200 2.19 2.23 12.59
N GLU A 201 2.39 0.92 12.47
CA GLU A 201 1.44 0.00 11.81
C GLU A 201 0.07 0.08 12.50
N ARG A 202 0.03 -0.08 13.82
CA ARG A 202 -1.22 0.00 14.60
C ARG A 202 -1.88 1.38 14.50
N LEU A 203 -1.09 2.45 14.50
CA LEU A 203 -1.60 3.80 14.35
C LEU A 203 -2.28 4.00 12.99
N ARG A 204 -1.71 3.47 11.90
CA ARG A 204 -2.31 3.54 10.56
C ARG A 204 -3.58 2.71 10.44
N GLU A 205 -3.62 1.52 11.05
CA GLU A 205 -4.85 0.71 11.13
C GLU A 205 -5.98 1.49 11.80
N LEU A 206 -5.72 2.08 12.98
CA LEU A 206 -6.69 2.89 13.70
C LEU A 206 -7.17 4.08 12.87
N GLU A 207 -6.25 4.79 12.19
CA GLU A 207 -6.65 5.89 11.31
C GLU A 207 -7.54 5.44 10.15
N ILE A 208 -7.26 4.27 9.56
CA ILE A 208 -8.08 3.68 8.50
C ILE A 208 -9.46 3.31 9.03
N GLU A 209 -9.57 2.73 10.23
CA GLU A 209 -10.86 2.37 10.84
C GLU A 209 -11.69 3.61 11.21
N LEU A 210 -11.06 4.60 11.85
CA LEU A 210 -11.70 5.86 12.24
C LEU A 210 -12.22 6.66 11.03
N ILE A 211 -11.46 6.74 9.95
CA ILE A 211 -11.89 7.45 8.72
C ILE A 211 -12.78 6.56 7.85
N GLY A 212 -12.36 5.32 7.64
CA GLY A 212 -12.90 4.38 6.66
C GLY A 212 -14.21 3.76 7.10
N GLU A 213 -14.39 3.43 8.37
CA GLU A 213 -15.64 2.86 8.89
C GLU A 213 -16.51 3.92 9.56
N ARG A 214 -15.89 4.70 10.47
CA ARG A 214 -16.63 5.67 11.31
C ARG A 214 -16.79 7.05 10.69
N GLY A 215 -16.05 7.36 9.62
CA GLY A 215 -16.19 8.63 8.89
C GLY A 215 -15.76 9.86 9.69
N LEU A 216 -14.91 9.70 10.70
CA LEU A 216 -14.54 10.77 11.63
C LEU A 216 -13.68 11.86 10.96
N THR A 217 -14.07 13.13 11.14
CA THR A 217 -13.30 14.34 10.83
C THR A 217 -13.05 15.18 12.08
N VAL A 218 -12.06 16.08 12.01
CA VAL A 218 -11.87 17.14 13.01
C VAL A 218 -12.15 18.50 12.37
N PRO A 219 -13.13 19.28 12.85
CA PRO A 219 -14.22 18.92 13.78
C PRO A 219 -15.38 18.21 13.06
N PRO A 220 -16.00 17.17 13.67
CA PRO A 220 -16.98 16.31 13.01
C PRO A 220 -18.23 17.04 12.53
N ASP A 221 -18.62 18.12 13.23
CA ASP A 221 -19.84 18.87 12.94
C ASP A 221 -19.68 19.96 11.89
N THR A 222 -18.46 20.46 11.68
CA THR A 222 -18.22 21.63 10.82
C THR A 222 -17.74 21.27 9.43
N ASP A 223 -17.10 20.12 9.25
CA ASP A 223 -16.49 19.74 7.98
C ASP A 223 -16.55 18.22 7.82
N PRO A 224 -17.71 17.64 7.42
CA PRO A 224 -17.82 16.21 7.17
C PRO A 224 -16.95 15.82 5.97
N TRP A 225 -16.33 14.64 6.00
CA TRP A 225 -15.58 14.15 4.86
C TRP A 225 -16.48 14.08 3.63
N ASP A 226 -16.09 14.75 2.55
CA ASP A 226 -16.62 14.39 1.25
C ASP A 226 -16.19 12.95 0.89
N SER A 227 -17.00 12.26 0.09
CA SER A 227 -16.78 10.83 -0.20
C SER A 227 -15.47 10.55 -0.94
N LEU A 228 -14.96 11.50 -1.72
CA LEU A 228 -13.74 11.39 -2.50
C LEU A 228 -12.50 11.60 -1.63
N SER A 229 -12.50 12.63 -0.80
CA SER A 229 -11.49 12.93 0.21
C SER A 229 -11.36 11.78 1.19
N ARG A 230 -12.49 11.22 1.68
CA ARG A 230 -12.47 10.02 2.52
C ARG A 230 -11.75 8.86 1.84
N ARG A 231 -12.14 8.52 0.60
CA ARG A 231 -11.51 7.42 -0.17
C ARG A 231 -10.04 7.67 -0.42
N THR A 232 -9.67 8.90 -0.75
CA THR A 232 -8.29 9.31 -1.02
C THR A 232 -7.43 9.18 0.24
N GLN A 233 -7.95 9.64 1.38
CA GLN A 233 -7.28 9.57 2.68
C GLN A 233 -7.13 8.14 3.18
N VAL A 234 -8.15 7.30 2.98
CA VAL A 234 -8.07 5.86 3.29
C VAL A 234 -7.03 5.19 2.40
N ARG A 235 -7.09 5.39 1.08
CA ARG A 235 -6.13 4.81 0.13
C ARG A 235 -4.68 5.19 0.45
N TRP A 236 -4.43 6.47 0.73
CA TRP A 236 -3.10 6.96 1.11
C TRP A 236 -2.59 6.30 2.40
N ARG A 237 -3.45 6.11 3.39
CA ARG A 237 -3.10 5.41 4.64
C ARG A 237 -2.88 3.93 4.43
N THR A 238 -3.66 3.26 3.60
CA THR A 238 -3.46 1.85 3.23
C THR A 238 -2.10 1.65 2.57
N GLN A 239 -1.74 2.50 1.61
CA GLN A 239 -0.41 2.45 0.98
C GLN A 239 0.72 2.69 1.99
N THR A 240 0.50 3.60 2.94
CA THR A 240 1.46 3.86 4.03
C THR A 240 1.59 2.65 4.95
N LEU A 241 0.47 2.00 5.31
CA LEU A 241 0.44 0.79 6.11
C LEU A 241 1.22 -0.35 5.43
N GLU A 242 0.99 -0.58 4.14
CA GLU A 242 1.74 -1.58 3.36
C GLU A 242 3.25 -1.30 3.33
N ARG A 243 3.65 -0.04 3.24
CA ARG A 243 5.06 0.34 3.32
C ARG A 243 5.64 0.04 4.70
N VAL A 244 4.95 0.45 5.77
CA VAL A 244 5.38 0.19 7.16
C VAL A 244 5.47 -1.30 7.44
N HIS A 245 4.50 -2.09 6.96
CA HIS A 245 4.50 -3.54 7.07
C HIS A 245 5.74 -4.16 6.39
N ARG A 246 6.03 -3.75 5.15
CA ARG A 246 7.26 -4.18 4.44
C ARG A 246 8.53 -3.82 5.22
N GLU A 247 8.61 -2.60 5.75
CA GLU A 247 9.73 -2.16 6.56
C GLU A 247 9.88 -3.00 7.84
N ARG A 248 8.77 -3.37 8.49
CA ARG A 248 8.78 -4.23 9.69
C ARG A 248 9.31 -5.62 9.36
N VAL A 249 8.80 -6.25 8.31
CA VAL A 249 9.27 -7.58 7.87
C VAL A 249 10.78 -7.54 7.58
N LEU A 250 11.24 -6.53 6.85
CA LEU A 250 12.68 -6.36 6.57
C LEU A 250 13.50 -6.15 7.85
N ALA A 251 12.98 -5.37 8.81
CA ALA A 251 13.64 -5.16 10.09
C ALA A 251 13.72 -6.44 10.94
N GLN A 252 12.67 -7.27 10.93
CA GLN A 252 12.65 -8.56 11.62
C GLN A 252 13.67 -9.51 11.03
N ILE A 253 13.70 -9.63 9.70
CA ILE A 253 14.69 -10.44 8.97
C ILE A 253 16.11 -9.99 9.34
N ARG A 254 16.40 -8.68 9.26
CA ARG A 254 17.71 -8.11 9.64
C ARG A 254 18.09 -8.42 11.08
N GLN A 255 17.13 -8.38 12.02
CA GLN A 255 17.39 -8.73 13.42
C GLN A 255 17.72 -10.22 13.59
N TRP A 256 16.97 -11.10 12.92
CA TRP A 256 17.19 -12.54 12.96
C TRP A 256 18.58 -12.91 12.42
N ILE A 257 18.97 -12.33 11.28
CA ILE A 257 20.31 -12.52 10.70
C ILE A 257 21.41 -12.08 11.65
N ARG A 258 21.27 -10.89 12.27
CA ARG A 258 22.23 -10.41 13.28
C ARG A 258 22.33 -11.37 14.47
N ARG A 259 21.21 -11.99 14.87
CA ARG A 259 21.20 -12.98 15.96
C ARG A 259 21.99 -14.24 15.59
N ILE A 260 21.84 -14.75 14.37
CA ILE A 260 22.63 -15.89 13.88
C ILE A 260 24.11 -15.54 13.79
N LEU A 261 24.43 -14.37 13.22
CA LEU A 261 25.81 -13.89 13.09
C LEU A 261 26.50 -13.75 14.46
N THR A 262 25.78 -13.23 15.46
CA THR A 262 26.33 -13.00 16.79
C THR A 262 26.45 -14.28 17.61
N LEU A 263 25.53 -15.24 17.46
CA LEU A 263 25.60 -16.55 18.15
C LEU A 263 26.79 -17.40 17.67
N GLY A 264 27.14 -17.35 16.39
CA GLY A 264 28.34 -18.02 15.87
C GLY A 264 29.66 -17.52 16.47
N ARG A 265 29.68 -16.31 17.06
CA ARG A 265 30.89 -15.69 17.62
C ARG A 265 31.19 -16.12 19.06
N TRP A 266 30.24 -16.74 19.77
CA TRP A 266 30.42 -17.16 21.17
C TRP A 266 30.89 -18.62 21.32
N ARG A 267 31.15 -19.33 20.21
CA ARG A 267 31.46 -20.75 20.22
C ARG A 267 32.93 -21.10 19.87
N ASN A 268 33.81 -20.10 19.81
CA ASN A 268 35.27 -20.27 19.68
C ASN A 268 36.01 -19.68 20.89
#